data_AF-A0A329MB48-F1
#
_entry.id   AF-A0A329MB48-F1
#
_cell.length_a   1.000
_cell.length_b   1.000
_cell.length_c   1.000
_cell.angle_alpha   90.00
_cell.angle_beta   90.00
_cell.angle_gamma   90.00
#
_symmetry.space_group_name_H-M   'P 1'
#
loop_
_entity.id
_entity.type
_entity.pdbx_description
1 polymer ?
#
loop_
_entity_poly.entity_id
_entity_poly.type
_entity_poly.pdbx_seq_one_letter_code
_entity_poly.pdbx_strand_id
1 'polypeptide(L)'
;MTAAKPNLWQRIGYAYGRRLPDSMRDWVARDLAGEGAIRRHMIRWAIPPLLVLAPFWLLPASLYVHTEMTAPLYIWALLITLALNKVWRRHRLAVHGLDPNLVDVLNRQKQARMHEDYVRRYGPRPESAEWQSNSSPF
;
A
#
# COMPACT_ATOMS: atom_id res chain seq x y z
N MET A 1 13.88 -13.85 16.30
CA MET A 1 13.42 -12.74 17.15
C MET A 1 11.90 -12.71 17.09
N THR A 2 11.21 -12.86 18.23
CA THR A 2 9.75 -12.78 18.29
C THR A 2 9.32 -11.40 17.85
N ALA A 3 8.76 -11.29 16.65
CA ALA A 3 8.35 -10.01 16.11
C ALA A 3 7.29 -9.38 17.03
N ALA A 4 7.64 -8.28 17.70
CA ALA A 4 6.72 -7.55 18.54
C ALA A 4 5.51 -7.11 17.70
N LYS A 5 4.35 -7.70 17.98
CA LYS A 5 3.10 -7.42 17.27
C LYS A 5 2.43 -6.20 17.91
N PRO A 6 2.02 -5.19 17.12
CA PRO A 6 1.33 -4.02 17.67
C PRO A 6 -0.06 -4.39 18.20
N ASN A 7 -0.44 -3.77 19.32
CA ASN A 7 -1.79 -3.87 19.88
C ASN A 7 -2.82 -3.16 18.97
N LEU A 8 -4.12 -3.42 19.15
CA LEU A 8 -5.21 -2.85 18.36
C LEU A 8 -5.13 -1.32 18.27
N TRP A 9 -4.95 -0.63 19.40
CA TRP A 9 -4.81 0.84 19.42
C TRP A 9 -3.58 1.34 18.69
N GLN A 10 -2.46 0.63 18.79
CA GLN A 10 -1.25 0.93 18.05
C GLN A 10 -1.45 0.74 16.55
N ARG A 11 -2.21 -0.28 16.12
CA ARG A 11 -2.57 -0.53 14.72
C ARG A 11 -3.48 0.57 14.16
N ILE A 12 -4.47 1.01 14.94
CA ILE A 12 -5.36 2.11 14.57
C ILE A 12 -4.55 3.40 14.43
N GLY A 13 -3.80 3.78 15.48
CA GLY A 13 -2.94 4.96 15.42
C GLY A 13 -1.95 4.89 14.26
N TYR A 14 -1.33 3.71 14.04
CA TYR A 14 -0.44 3.47 12.91
C TYR A 14 -1.12 3.68 11.57
N ALA A 15 -2.34 3.17 11.38
CA ALA A 15 -3.10 3.35 10.13
C ALA A 15 -3.32 4.84 9.82
N TYR A 16 -3.59 5.65 10.86
CA TYR A 16 -3.85 7.09 10.76
C TYR A 16 -2.60 7.97 10.91
N GLY A 17 -1.39 7.41 10.79
CA GLY A 17 -0.15 8.20 10.67
C GLY A 17 0.78 8.16 11.88
N ARG A 18 0.40 7.54 13.00
CA ARG A 18 1.28 7.42 14.17
C ARG A 18 2.48 6.51 13.86
N ARG A 19 3.68 6.95 14.24
CA ARG A 19 4.88 6.13 14.20
C ARG A 19 4.86 5.08 15.33
N LEU A 20 5.00 3.82 14.97
CA LEU A 20 5.24 2.70 15.90
C LEU A 20 6.68 2.72 16.47
N PRO A 21 6.89 2.18 17.69
CA PRO A 21 8.21 2.04 18.30
C PRO A 21 9.18 1.23 17.43
N ASP A 22 10.47 1.50 17.58
CA ASP A 22 11.52 0.87 16.77
C ASP A 22 11.63 -0.65 16.98
N SER A 23 11.19 -1.17 18.13
CA SER A 23 11.10 -2.61 18.40
C SER A 23 10.12 -3.36 17.47
N MET A 24 9.25 -2.65 16.75
CA MET A 24 8.25 -3.21 15.83
C MET A 24 8.63 -3.00 14.35
N ARG A 25 9.87 -2.58 14.04
CA ARG A 25 10.33 -2.33 12.66
C ARG A 25 10.14 -3.53 11.74
N ASP A 26 10.43 -4.76 12.20
CA ASP A 26 10.23 -5.98 11.40
C ASP A 26 8.77 -6.27 11.07
N TRP A 27 7.85 -5.85 11.95
CA TRP A 27 6.43 -5.93 11.68
C TRP A 27 6.01 -4.89 10.63
N VAL A 28 6.51 -3.65 10.75
CA VAL A 28 6.25 -2.58 9.78
C VAL A 28 6.80 -2.94 8.40
N ALA A 29 8.02 -3.47 8.33
CA ALA A 29 8.64 -3.91 7.08
C ALA A 29 7.77 -4.97 6.39
N ARG A 30 7.29 -5.98 7.12
CA ARG A 30 6.38 -6.99 6.55
C ARG A 30 4.99 -6.44 6.22
N ASP A 31 4.48 -5.48 6.97
CA ASP A 31 3.20 -4.84 6.68
C ASP A 31 3.26 -4.02 5.39
N LEU A 32 4.31 -3.23 5.22
CA LEU A 32 4.49 -2.31 4.11
C LEU A 32 5.11 -2.97 2.89
N ALA A 33 6.01 -3.94 3.02
CA ALA A 33 6.71 -4.57 1.90
C ALA A 33 6.33 -6.04 1.67
N GLY A 34 5.63 -6.68 2.62
CA GLY A 34 5.24 -8.09 2.51
C GLY A 34 3.95 -8.33 1.73
N GLU A 35 3.68 -9.60 1.42
CA GLU A 35 2.60 -10.00 0.51
C GLU A 35 1.24 -9.44 0.96
N GLY A 36 0.46 -8.95 0.00
CA GLY A 36 -0.84 -8.34 0.30
C GLY A 36 -0.77 -6.97 0.99
N ALA A 37 0.37 -6.28 0.98
CA ALA A 37 0.51 -4.91 1.49
C ALA A 37 -0.54 -3.96 0.88
N ILE A 38 -0.76 -4.06 -0.44
CA ILE A 38 -1.79 -3.28 -1.15
C ILE A 38 -3.18 -3.58 -0.58
N ARG A 39 -3.53 -4.87 -0.43
CA ARG A 39 -4.84 -5.28 0.11
C ARG A 39 -5.06 -4.73 1.52
N ARG A 40 -4.06 -4.84 2.41
CA ARG A 40 -4.14 -4.31 3.78
C ARG A 40 -4.29 -2.79 3.80
N HIS A 41 -3.57 -2.10 2.93
CA HIS A 41 -3.69 -0.64 2.80
C HIS A 41 -5.09 -0.25 2.32
N MET A 42 -5.59 -0.86 1.24
CA MET A 42 -6.92 -0.61 0.71
C MET A 42 -8.03 -0.85 1.75
N ILE A 43 -7.98 -1.95 2.49
CA ILE A 43 -8.98 -2.25 3.54
C ILE A 43 -8.98 -1.15 4.62
N ARG A 44 -7.80 -0.69 5.06
CA ARG A 44 -7.70 0.36 6.09
C ARG A 44 -8.27 1.69 5.60
N TRP A 45 -8.00 2.04 4.34
CA TRP A 45 -8.40 3.32 3.75
C TRP A 45 -9.81 3.32 3.16
N ALA A 46 -10.45 2.16 3.03
CA ALA A 46 -11.88 2.05 2.73
C ALA A 46 -12.76 2.47 3.91
N ILE A 47 -12.27 2.36 5.15
CA ILE A 47 -13.06 2.60 6.36
C ILE A 47 -13.43 4.09 6.53
N PRO A 48 -12.50 5.07 6.44
CA PRO A 48 -12.83 6.48 6.63
C PRO A 48 -13.93 7.03 5.72
N PRO A 49 -13.88 6.85 4.38
CA PRO A 49 -14.95 7.35 3.51
C PRO A 49 -16.27 6.62 3.79
N LEU A 50 -16.25 5.34 4.15
CA LEU A 50 -17.47 4.62 4.55
C LEU A 50 -18.11 5.25 5.79
N LEU A 51 -17.31 5.58 6.82
CA LEU A 51 -17.80 6.23 8.04
C LEU A 51 -18.37 7.62 7.79
N VAL A 52 -17.78 8.38 6.86
CA VAL A 52 -18.27 9.71 6.48
C VAL A 52 -19.56 9.62 5.66
N LEU A 53 -19.70 8.62 4.80
CA LEU A 53 -20.85 8.45 3.93
C LEU A 53 -22.02 7.72 4.60
N ALA A 54 -21.77 6.87 5.60
CA ALA A 54 -22.79 6.08 6.28
C ALA A 54 -23.98 6.88 6.84
N PRO A 55 -23.80 8.07 7.47
CA PRO A 55 -24.93 8.87 7.96
C PRO A 55 -25.92 9.30 6.87
N PHE A 56 -25.47 9.48 5.62
CA PHE A 56 -26.35 9.86 4.51
C PHE A 56 -27.37 8.77 4.16
N TRP A 57 -27.10 7.52 4.55
CA TRP A 57 -28.01 6.38 4.36
C TRP A 57 -29.13 6.32 5.42
N LEU A 58 -29.08 7.16 6.46
CA LEU A 58 -30.15 7.28 7.46
C LEU A 58 -31.26 8.24 7.02
N LEU A 59 -31.01 9.03 5.96
CA LEU A 59 -31.99 9.94 5.40
C LEU A 59 -33.05 9.16 4.60
N PRO A 60 -34.33 9.58 4.64
CA PRO A 60 -35.36 8.93 3.86
C PRO A 60 -35.20 9.25 2.36
N ALA A 61 -34.53 8.38 1.62
CA ALA A 61 -34.43 8.45 0.16
C ALA A 61 -34.50 7.05 -0.47
N SER A 62 -34.65 6.99 -1.79
CA SER A 62 -34.59 5.72 -2.51
C SER A 62 -33.16 5.18 -2.55
N LEU A 63 -33.02 3.85 -2.65
CA LEU A 63 -31.70 3.20 -2.81
C LEU A 63 -30.93 3.75 -4.02
N TYR A 64 -31.65 4.12 -5.08
CA TYR A 64 -31.09 4.74 -6.27
C TYR A 64 -30.42 6.08 -5.94
N VAL A 65 -31.13 6.98 -5.25
CA VAL A 65 -30.62 8.29 -4.84
C VAL A 65 -29.41 8.15 -3.89
N HIS A 66 -29.48 7.26 -2.90
CA HIS A 66 -28.33 7.01 -2.02
C HIS A 66 -27.09 6.56 -2.78
N THR A 67 -27.27 5.69 -3.78
CA THR A 67 -26.16 5.17 -4.59
C THR A 67 -25.56 6.25 -5.47
N GLU A 68 -26.38 7.05 -6.16
CA GLU A 68 -25.89 8.15 -7.00
C GLU A 68 -25.09 9.19 -6.21
N MET A 69 -25.51 9.49 -4.98
CA MET A 69 -24.85 10.50 -4.14
C MET A 69 -23.56 9.97 -3.50
N THR A 70 -23.52 8.69 -3.10
CA THR A 70 -22.41 8.16 -2.28
C THR A 70 -21.42 7.29 -3.05
N ALA A 71 -21.87 6.54 -4.06
CA ALA A 71 -21.00 5.60 -4.78
C ALA A 71 -19.89 6.30 -5.58
N PRO A 72 -20.14 7.39 -6.33
CA PRO A 72 -19.07 8.08 -7.06
C PRO A 72 -17.97 8.59 -6.13
N LEU A 73 -18.34 9.18 -5.00
CA LEU A 73 -17.39 9.67 -3.99
C LEU A 73 -16.59 8.54 -3.35
N TYR A 74 -17.26 7.43 -3.00
CA TYR A 74 -16.60 6.28 -2.41
C TYR A 74 -15.62 5.62 -3.38
N ILE A 75 -16.05 5.38 -4.62
CA ILE A 75 -15.20 4.81 -5.68
C ILE A 75 -14.01 5.73 -5.95
N TRP A 76 -14.25 7.04 -6.06
CA TRP A 76 -13.18 8.01 -6.28
C TRP A 76 -12.14 7.99 -5.16
N ALA A 77 -12.57 7.94 -3.90
CA ALA A 77 -11.66 7.83 -2.75
C ALA A 77 -10.80 6.56 -2.81
N LEU A 78 -11.37 5.42 -3.22
CA LEU A 78 -10.62 4.18 -3.39
C LEU A 78 -9.62 4.25 -4.55
N LEU A 79 -9.99 4.87 -5.68
CA LEU A 79 -9.09 5.05 -6.82
C LEU A 79 -7.88 5.92 -6.44
N ILE A 80 -8.11 7.04 -5.75
CA ILE A 80 -7.03 7.91 -5.27
C ILE A 80 -6.15 7.18 -4.25
N THR A 81 -6.74 6.41 -3.34
CA THR A 81 -6.00 5.56 -2.38
C THR A 81 -5.12 4.55 -3.12
N LEU A 82 -5.65 3.87 -4.14
CA LEU A 82 -4.91 2.90 -4.93
C LEU A 82 -3.73 3.56 -5.66
N ALA A 83 -3.95 4.74 -6.25
CA ALA A 83 -2.92 5.50 -6.94
C ALA A 83 -1.80 5.96 -5.98
N LEU A 84 -2.16 6.48 -4.81
CA LEU A 84 -1.20 7.01 -3.82
C LEU A 84 -0.53 5.92 -2.97
N ASN A 85 -1.03 4.68 -2.99
CA ASN A 85 -0.54 3.59 -2.15
C ASN A 85 0.99 3.38 -2.26
N LYS A 86 1.59 3.48 -3.46
CA LYS A 86 3.05 3.33 -3.62
C LYS A 86 3.80 4.44 -2.88
N VAL A 87 3.43 5.70 -3.13
CA VAL A 87 4.05 6.90 -2.53
C VAL A 87 3.90 6.86 -1.01
N TRP A 88 2.70 6.54 -0.51
CA TRP A 88 2.44 6.46 0.92
C TRP A 88 3.27 5.37 1.61
N ARG A 89 3.35 4.17 1.03
CA ARG A 89 4.16 3.07 1.59
C ARG A 89 5.65 3.44 1.64
N ARG A 90 6.16 4.07 0.58
CA ARG A 90 7.55 4.55 0.50
C ARG A 90 7.85 5.59 1.59
N HIS A 91 6.97 6.59 1.73
CA HIS A 91 7.06 7.59 2.79
C HIS A 91 7.02 6.95 4.18
N ARG A 92 6.12 5.99 4.42
CA ARG A 92 6.01 5.30 5.71
C ARG A 92 7.25 4.49 6.05
N LEU A 93 7.87 3.79 5.09
CA LEU A 93 9.16 3.13 5.31
C LEU A 93 10.23 4.14 5.75
N ALA A 94 10.31 5.28 5.07
CA ALA A 94 11.26 6.34 5.41
C ALA A 94 11.03 6.89 6.84
N VAL A 95 9.78 7.13 7.24
CA VAL A 95 9.43 7.56 8.62
C VAL A 95 9.88 6.56 9.69
N HIS A 96 9.97 5.28 9.34
CA HIS A 96 10.43 4.21 10.21
C HIS A 96 11.94 3.91 10.08
N GLY A 97 12.68 4.70 9.28
CA GLY A 97 14.12 4.49 9.04
C GLY A 97 14.43 3.22 8.25
N LEU A 98 13.46 2.73 7.46
CA LEU A 98 13.61 1.56 6.59
C LEU A 98 13.87 2.01 5.15
N ASP A 99 14.54 1.15 4.38
CA ASP A 99 14.81 1.43 2.96
C ASP A 99 13.47 1.59 2.20
N PRO A 100 13.20 2.77 1.60
CA PRO A 100 11.97 3.02 0.85
C PRO A 100 11.81 2.11 -0.38
N ASN A 101 12.89 1.55 -0.91
CA ASN A 101 12.86 0.63 -2.05
C ASN A 101 12.36 -0.77 -1.69
N LEU A 102 12.17 -1.08 -0.39
CA LEU A 102 11.56 -2.33 0.06
C LEU A 102 10.16 -2.54 -0.54
N VAL A 103 9.46 -1.45 -0.89
CA VAL A 103 8.16 -1.48 -1.57
C VAL A 103 8.18 -2.32 -2.85
N ASP A 104 9.31 -2.29 -3.57
CA ASP A 104 9.47 -2.93 -4.88
C ASP A 104 10.01 -4.36 -4.78
N VAL A 105 10.39 -4.85 -3.59
CA VAL A 105 10.98 -6.19 -3.41
C VAL A 105 10.06 -7.30 -3.89
N LEU A 106 8.76 -7.25 -3.58
CA LEU A 106 7.80 -8.24 -4.07
C LEU A 106 7.59 -8.17 -5.57
N ASN A 107 7.55 -6.95 -6.12
CA ASN A 107 7.46 -6.78 -7.57
C ASN A 107 8.71 -7.36 -8.23
N ARG A 108 9.90 -7.08 -7.69
CA ARG A 108 11.17 -7.65 -8.16
C ARG A 108 11.16 -9.17 -8.07
N GLN A 109 10.70 -9.78 -6.96
CA GLN A 109 10.59 -11.24 -6.85
C GLN A 109 9.62 -11.84 -7.87
N LYS A 110 8.47 -11.21 -8.09
CA LYS A 110 7.49 -11.66 -9.10
C LYS A 110 8.06 -11.53 -10.53
N GLN A 111 8.79 -10.44 -10.79
CA GLN A 111 9.41 -10.16 -12.08
C GLN A 111 10.72 -10.93 -12.28
N ALA A 112 11.35 -11.46 -11.21
CA ALA A 112 12.61 -12.19 -11.28
C ALA A 112 12.48 -13.41 -12.21
N ARG A 113 11.37 -14.15 -12.13
CA ARG A 113 11.11 -15.28 -13.05
C ARG A 113 11.05 -14.83 -14.51
N MET A 114 10.38 -13.71 -14.80
CA MET A 114 10.37 -13.15 -16.15
C MET A 114 11.75 -12.64 -16.58
N HIS A 115 12.54 -12.11 -15.64
CA HIS A 115 13.90 -11.66 -15.90
C HIS A 115 14.82 -12.84 -16.21
N GLU A 116 14.74 -13.93 -15.45
CA GLU A 116 15.48 -15.17 -15.69
C GLU A 116 15.12 -15.78 -17.04
N ASP A 117 13.83 -15.85 -17.37
CA ASP A 117 13.36 -16.32 -18.68
C ASP A 117 13.84 -15.43 -19.83
N TYR A 118 13.83 -14.10 -19.64
CA TYR A 118 14.36 -13.15 -20.61
C TYR A 118 15.87 -13.35 -20.83
N VAL A 119 16.65 -13.44 -19.75
CA VAL A 119 18.11 -13.64 -19.80
C VAL A 119 18.44 -14.97 -20.49
N ARG A 120 17.66 -16.02 -20.24
CA ARG A 120 17.84 -17.33 -20.91
C ARG A 120 17.61 -17.26 -22.41
N ARG A 121 16.65 -16.44 -22.87
CA ARG A 121 16.28 -16.34 -24.30
C ARG A 121 17.10 -15.32 -25.09
N TYR A 122 17.45 -14.20 -24.47
CA TYR A 122 18.02 -13.03 -25.15
C TYR A 122 19.39 -12.60 -24.61
N GLY A 123 19.89 -13.26 -23.57
CA GLY A 123 21.15 -12.90 -22.91
C GLY A 123 21.01 -11.82 -21.83
N PRO A 124 22.09 -11.57 -21.05
CA PRO A 124 22.08 -10.58 -19.98
C PRO A 124 21.92 -9.16 -20.53
N ARG A 125 21.24 -8.30 -19.75
CA ARG A 125 21.07 -6.88 -20.09
C ARG A 125 22.43 -6.17 -19.96
N PRO A 126 22.83 -5.29 -20.88
CA PRO A 126 24.07 -4.52 -20.75
C PRO A 126 24.04 -3.61 -19.51
N GLU A 127 25.20 -3.41 -18.87
CA GLU A 127 25.35 -2.60 -17.64
C GLU A 127 24.83 -1.16 -17.80
N SER A 128 24.91 -0.62 -19.02
CA SER A 128 24.36 0.70 -19.35
C SER A 128 22.84 0.81 -19.19
N ALA A 129 22.12 -0.30 -18.99
CA ALA A 129 20.68 -0.33 -18.75
C ALA A 129 20.29 -0.45 -17.27
N GLU A 130 21.24 -0.44 -16.33
CA GLU A 130 20.94 -0.54 -14.89
C GLU A 130 20.01 0.58 -14.39
N TRP A 131 20.11 1.79 -14.94
CA TRP A 131 19.24 2.91 -14.59
C TRP A 131 17.76 2.64 -14.93
N GLN A 132 17.46 1.76 -15.90
CA GLN A 132 16.10 1.35 -16.26
C GLN A 132 15.49 0.34 -15.28
N SER A 133 16.31 -0.27 -14.41
CA SER A 133 15.84 -1.23 -13.40
C SER A 133 15.06 -0.56 -12.27
N ASN A 134 15.22 0.75 -12.09
CA ASN A 134 14.46 1.51 -11.13
C ASN A 134 13.12 1.98 -11.73
N SER A 135 12.05 1.28 -11.36
CA SER A 135 10.69 1.56 -11.86
C SER A 135 10.06 2.88 -11.38
N SER A 136 10.77 3.70 -10.59
CA SER A 136 10.36 5.04 -10.18
C SER A 136 11.58 5.97 -10.02
N PRO A 137 11.73 7.02 -10.84
CA PRO A 137 12.80 8.01 -10.69
C PRO A 137 12.62 8.95 -9.48
N PHE A 138 11.47 8.86 -8.80
CA PHE A 138 11.12 9.60 -7.59
C PHE A 138 10.93 8.65 -6.39
#